data_AF-A0A178MH65-F1
#
_entry.id   AF-A0A178MH65-F1
#
_cell.length_a   1.000
_cell.length_b   1.000
_cell.length_c   1.000
_cell.angle_alpha   90.00
_cell.angle_beta   90.00
_cell.angle_gamma   90.00
#
_symmetry.space_group_name_H-M   'P 1'
#
loop_
_entity.id
_entity.type
_entity.pdbx_description
1 polymer ?
#
loop_
_entity_poly.entity_id
_entity_poly.type
_entity_poly.pdbx_seq_one_letter_code
_entity_poly.pdbx_strand_id
1 'polypeptide(L)'
;MAIAGLLALALHLFASPDGKALSLLRTWAASSWFQISRNLLAYLPEGMAMLLSRAWSGSMDKARTRHTYILGMSGSGKSVTMEMFLYRDVRKGHGIALIEPHGELADRFLHFDLFRLDHKGQAHQRLVLLDLESPEPTPFNIFRIPLPSDPVSRAIRIDELAASFLQALKLAIRPEMTEGMEAMLRNAITAVFHLTQQGDSIDLDRLADVFRARIGDLIFGVWRLAGHRDGNNFVCPNPLRADRTAGSFRIGVGGKFQGMVTDFAGEAVPGTGKKSVSALSFHIALMHSGDKNEGVRWAKDWAGFTGKAPDSLRVSREALDKFDNRPQESEEDIKKKRGRSLRIYLDKTTAWMNTPAQYYYAGRGIDLDRLPFMANAPRYKEKCFCGELGKPGTDPEAYLPAIILPYVAMDGTFLAVHRTYLRRTDDGGWVKAAIKRAKRSYGSYAGGVIHLWNGSHVLKRTGEVAYGRPLSKADGPIRVHLCEGPEDGWSVALAYPDERVDAAGSVSNMGGLAYPEKVTEIVIWKQADPPGSPADKEFRKAVKNFKDQGKRVMVADVTSVMAGAKDANDVLKGAK
;
A
#
# COMPACT_ATOMS: atom_id res chain seq x y z
N MET A 1 59.70 46.02 -10.55
CA MET A 1 60.76 45.44 -11.42
C MET A 1 61.69 44.46 -10.70
N ALA A 2 62.06 44.64 -9.42
CA ALA A 2 62.90 43.68 -8.68
C ALA A 2 62.27 42.28 -8.50
N ILE A 3 60.95 42.19 -8.36
CA ILE A 3 60.22 40.93 -8.15
C ILE A 3 60.19 40.06 -9.43
N ALA A 4 60.10 40.69 -10.61
CA ALA A 4 60.15 39.98 -11.89
C ALA A 4 61.55 39.40 -12.18
N GLY A 5 62.61 40.12 -11.79
CA GLY A 5 63.99 39.64 -11.87
C GLY A 5 64.27 38.45 -10.95
N LEU A 6 63.71 38.46 -9.73
CA LEU A 6 63.81 37.33 -8.78
C LEU A 6 63.04 36.09 -9.26
N LEU A 7 61.88 36.27 -9.89
CA LEU A 7 61.11 35.17 -10.49
C LEU A 7 61.81 34.55 -11.71
N ALA A 8 62.42 35.38 -12.56
CA ALA A 8 63.19 34.91 -13.70
C ALA A 8 64.44 34.13 -13.26
N LEU A 9 65.15 34.59 -12.22
CA LEU A 9 66.31 33.91 -11.65
C LEU A 9 65.93 32.57 -10.99
N ALA A 10 64.79 32.52 -10.29
CA ALA A 10 64.27 31.30 -9.69
C ALA A 10 63.86 30.26 -10.74
N LEU A 11 63.23 30.68 -11.84
CA LEU A 11 62.88 29.80 -12.97
C LEU A 11 64.12 29.28 -13.70
N HIS A 12 65.17 30.10 -13.85
CA HIS A 12 66.43 29.69 -14.49
C HIS A 12 67.24 28.70 -13.64
N LEU A 13 67.25 28.89 -12.31
CA LEU A 13 67.92 27.98 -11.38
C LEU A 13 67.17 26.64 -11.22
N PHE A 14 65.85 26.61 -11.44
CA PHE A 14 65.05 25.37 -11.44
C PHE A 14 65.23 24.52 -12.71
N ALA A 15 65.75 25.10 -13.80
CA ALA A 15 65.97 24.41 -15.08
C ALA A 15 67.39 23.82 -15.23
N SER A 16 68.28 24.02 -14.25
CA SER A 16 69.63 23.44 -14.26
C SER A 16 69.58 21.95 -13.83
N PRO A 17 70.26 21.03 -14.54
CA PRO A 17 70.20 19.59 -14.24
C PRO A 17 70.92 19.17 -12.94
N ASP A 18 71.72 20.05 -12.34
CA ASP A 18 72.60 19.69 -11.23
C ASP A 18 72.03 20.10 -9.86
N GLY A 19 71.57 19.11 -9.10
CA GLY A 19 70.81 19.23 -7.85
C GLY A 19 71.51 19.86 -6.63
N LYS A 20 72.59 20.63 -6.80
CA LYS A 20 73.29 21.32 -5.69
C LYS A 20 72.72 22.71 -5.36
N ALA A 21 72.01 23.37 -6.28
CA ALA A 21 71.40 24.69 -6.02
C ALA A 21 70.14 24.63 -5.12
N LEU A 22 69.50 23.47 -5.01
CA LEU A 22 68.25 23.26 -4.27
C LEU A 22 68.43 23.25 -2.74
N SER A 23 69.63 22.99 -2.22
CA SER A 23 69.87 22.92 -0.76
C SER A 23 70.01 24.31 -0.13
N LEU A 24 70.64 25.26 -0.83
CA LEU A 24 70.84 26.64 -0.36
C LEU A 24 69.55 27.47 -0.36
N LEU A 25 68.63 27.20 -1.30
CA LEU A 25 67.33 27.86 -1.37
C LEU A 25 66.37 27.43 -0.25
N ARG A 26 66.53 26.23 0.32
CA ARG A 26 65.66 25.71 1.39
C ARG A 26 65.87 26.43 2.72
N THR A 27 67.09 26.88 3.01
CA THR A 27 67.42 27.54 4.29
C THR A 27 67.09 29.03 4.28
N TRP A 28 67.20 29.72 3.13
CA TRP A 28 66.95 31.16 3.04
C TRP A 28 65.48 31.53 2.83
N ALA A 29 64.68 30.64 2.21
CA ALA A 29 63.27 30.90 1.91
C ALA A 29 62.33 30.77 3.13
N ALA A 30 62.73 30.10 4.21
CA ALA A 30 61.82 29.78 5.31
C ALA A 30 61.43 31.00 6.18
N SER A 31 62.33 31.95 6.37
CA SER A 31 62.11 33.09 7.28
C SER A 31 61.45 34.30 6.61
N SER A 32 61.78 34.58 5.34
CA SER A 32 61.30 35.78 4.65
C SER A 32 59.93 35.59 3.96
N TRP A 33 59.52 34.34 3.67
CA TRP A 33 58.21 34.05 3.06
C TRP A 33 57.03 34.15 4.04
N PHE A 34 57.28 34.02 5.34
CA PHE A 34 56.22 34.07 6.36
C PHE A 34 55.62 35.47 6.53
N GLN A 35 56.36 36.52 6.18
CA GLN A 35 55.90 37.91 6.27
C GLN A 35 55.15 38.37 5.00
N ILE A 36 55.52 37.84 3.82
CA ILE A 36 54.91 38.20 2.52
C ILE A 36 53.57 37.47 2.30
N SER A 37 53.32 36.38 3.02
CA SER A 37 52.10 35.57 2.90
C SER A 37 50.82 36.22 3.44
N ARG A 38 50.92 37.24 4.32
CA ARG A 38 49.72 37.83 4.96
C ARG A 38 48.79 38.58 4.01
N ASN A 39 49.29 39.10 2.89
CA ASN A 39 48.49 39.93 1.97
C ASN A 39 48.35 39.35 0.55
N LEU A 40 49.08 38.28 0.19
CA LEU A 40 49.04 37.70 -1.15
C LEU A 40 48.18 36.43 -1.27
N LEU A 41 47.86 35.75 -0.15
CA LEU A 41 47.04 34.53 -0.17
C LEU A 41 45.56 34.78 -0.46
N ALA A 42 45.07 36.02 -0.38
CA ALA A 42 43.69 36.38 -0.71
C ALA A 42 43.43 36.57 -2.22
N TYR A 43 44.46 36.59 -3.06
CA TYR A 43 44.35 36.93 -4.49
C TYR A 43 44.99 35.93 -5.45
N LEU A 44 45.38 34.74 -4.99
CA LEU A 44 45.98 33.74 -5.87
C LEU A 44 44.90 32.87 -6.53
N PRO A 45 44.80 32.85 -7.88
CA PRO A 45 43.89 31.95 -8.59
C PRO A 45 44.24 30.49 -8.29
N GLU A 46 43.22 29.63 -8.31
CA GLU A 46 43.19 28.21 -7.93
C GLU A 46 44.40 27.36 -8.38
N GLY A 47 45.10 27.76 -9.44
CA GLY A 47 46.29 27.07 -9.98
C GLY A 47 47.55 27.12 -9.10
N MET A 48 47.77 28.15 -8.28
CA MET A 48 49.03 28.30 -7.52
C MET A 48 49.06 27.49 -6.21
N ALA A 49 47.91 27.28 -5.57
CA ALA A 49 47.80 26.35 -4.43
C ALA A 49 48.19 24.92 -4.83
N MET A 50 47.93 24.56 -6.09
CA MET A 50 48.30 23.26 -6.66
C MET A 50 49.83 23.10 -6.83
N LEU A 51 50.58 24.19 -6.98
CA LEU A 51 52.03 24.19 -7.18
C LEU A 51 52.79 24.03 -5.86
N LEU A 52 52.31 24.65 -4.76
CA LEU A 52 52.89 24.46 -3.43
C LEU A 52 52.61 23.06 -2.86
N SER A 53 51.48 22.42 -3.20
CA SER A 53 51.17 21.06 -2.76
C SER A 53 52.07 19.99 -3.38
N ARG A 54 52.59 20.22 -4.60
CA ARG A 54 53.51 19.28 -5.27
C ARG A 54 54.86 19.16 -4.57
N ALA A 55 55.44 20.27 -4.11
CA ALA A 55 56.74 20.29 -3.43
C ALA A 55 56.72 19.65 -2.02
N TRP A 56 55.54 19.60 -1.38
CA TRP A 56 55.37 19.07 -0.01
C TRP A 56 54.89 17.61 0.06
N SER A 57 54.53 17.03 -1.09
CA SER A 57 53.67 15.85 -1.17
C SER A 57 54.27 14.52 -0.69
N GLY A 58 55.60 14.34 -0.78
CA GLY A 58 56.22 13.04 -0.50
C GLY A 58 56.35 12.69 0.99
N SER A 59 56.60 13.68 1.86
CA SER A 59 56.79 13.44 3.30
C SER A 59 55.47 13.45 4.09
N MET A 60 54.50 14.27 3.65
CA MET A 60 53.20 14.37 4.32
C MET A 60 52.32 13.13 4.13
N ASP A 61 52.35 12.49 2.95
CA ASP A 61 51.52 11.30 2.70
C ASP A 61 51.87 10.16 3.70
N LYS A 62 53.15 10.00 4.09
CA LYS A 62 53.58 9.05 5.14
C LYS A 62 53.32 9.54 6.57
N ALA A 63 53.32 10.85 6.82
CA ALA A 63 53.02 11.40 8.14
C ALA A 63 51.51 11.31 8.47
N ARG A 64 50.66 11.50 7.45
CA ARG A 64 49.19 11.40 7.56
C ARG A 64 48.68 10.03 7.98
N THR A 65 49.45 8.96 7.77
CA THR A 65 49.10 7.61 8.22
C THR A 65 49.41 7.35 9.70
N ARG A 66 50.07 8.29 10.41
CA ARG A 66 50.49 8.16 11.82
C ARG A 66 49.81 9.18 12.75
N HIS A 67 48.59 9.60 12.40
CA HIS A 67 47.82 10.69 13.00
C HIS A 67 48.40 12.09 12.70
N THR A 68 47.53 13.04 12.33
CA THR A 68 47.94 14.41 11.99
C THR A 68 47.01 15.41 12.63
N TYR A 69 47.58 16.36 13.36
CA TYR A 69 46.87 17.50 13.93
C TYR A 69 47.15 18.74 13.09
N ILE A 70 46.10 19.48 12.71
CA ILE A 70 46.21 20.75 11.97
C ILE A 70 45.88 21.89 12.94
N LEU A 71 46.89 22.64 13.34
CA LEU A 71 46.75 23.75 14.29
C LEU A 71 46.78 25.10 13.56
N GLY A 72 45.97 26.05 14.01
CA GLY A 72 45.92 27.40 13.45
C GLY A 72 44.72 28.20 13.95
N MET A 73 44.78 29.53 13.89
CA MET A 73 43.68 30.42 14.27
C MET A 73 42.49 30.29 13.29
N SER A 74 41.29 30.75 13.69
CA SER A 74 40.15 30.79 12.76
C SER A 74 40.50 31.61 11.51
N GLY A 75 40.02 31.19 10.34
CA GLY A 75 40.36 31.83 9.06
C GLY A 75 41.76 31.52 8.49
N SER A 76 42.61 30.76 9.20
CA SER A 76 43.98 30.44 8.73
C SER A 76 44.06 29.36 7.64
N GLY A 77 42.94 28.98 7.01
CA GLY A 77 42.92 27.97 5.94
C GLY A 77 42.95 26.50 6.38
N LYS A 78 42.61 26.19 7.65
CA LYS A 78 42.57 24.79 8.14
C LYS A 78 41.60 23.91 7.36
N SER A 79 40.35 24.36 7.21
CA SER A 79 39.30 23.61 6.49
C SER A 79 39.67 23.44 5.02
N VAL A 80 40.18 24.50 4.38
CA VAL A 80 40.68 24.46 2.99
C VAL A 80 41.81 23.44 2.84
N THR A 81 42.71 23.35 3.82
CA THR A 81 43.79 22.35 3.80
C THR A 81 43.22 20.92 3.90
N MET A 82 42.22 20.70 4.75
CA MET A 82 41.52 19.41 4.87
C MET A 82 40.78 19.04 3.57
N GLU A 83 40.07 19.99 2.96
CA GLU A 83 39.37 19.82 1.67
C GLU A 83 40.34 19.37 0.58
N MET A 84 41.50 20.01 0.47
CA MET A 84 42.51 19.66 -0.53
C MET A 84 43.11 18.27 -0.32
N PHE A 85 43.27 17.82 0.94
CA PHE A 85 43.70 16.45 1.22
C PHE A 85 42.65 15.43 0.79
N LEU A 86 41.39 15.63 1.18
CA LEU A 86 40.28 14.76 0.82
C LEU A 86 40.12 14.70 -0.71
N TYR A 87 40.16 15.84 -1.39
CA TYR A 87 40.03 15.93 -2.84
C TYR A 87 41.14 15.14 -3.54
N ARG A 88 42.40 15.32 -3.09
CA ARG A 88 43.56 14.62 -3.63
C ARG A 88 43.47 13.11 -3.40
N ASP A 89 43.00 12.67 -2.25
CA ASP A 89 42.86 11.25 -1.93
C ASP A 89 41.76 10.59 -2.76
N VAL A 90 40.59 11.22 -2.89
CA VAL A 90 39.52 10.73 -3.77
C VAL A 90 40.00 10.67 -5.23
N ARG A 91 40.73 11.69 -5.69
CA ARG A 91 41.28 11.72 -7.06
C ARG A 91 42.33 10.64 -7.31
N LYS A 92 43.07 10.22 -6.28
CA LYS A 92 44.00 9.08 -6.34
C LYS A 92 43.30 7.72 -6.21
N GLY A 93 41.98 7.70 -5.99
CA GLY A 93 41.21 6.49 -5.77
C GLY A 93 41.33 5.92 -4.35
N HIS A 94 41.81 6.71 -3.39
CA HIS A 94 41.82 6.31 -1.98
C HIS A 94 40.43 6.48 -1.36
N GLY A 95 40.05 5.55 -0.48
CA GLY A 95 38.85 5.69 0.35
C GLY A 95 39.06 6.74 1.44
N ILE A 96 38.01 7.49 1.74
CA ILE A 96 38.00 8.50 2.81
C ILE A 96 36.78 8.29 3.72
N ALA A 97 36.91 8.65 4.99
CA ALA A 97 35.81 8.78 5.93
C ALA A 97 35.92 10.16 6.59
N LEU A 98 34.89 10.99 6.43
CA LEU A 98 34.80 12.31 7.03
C LEU A 98 33.77 12.25 8.18
N ILE A 99 34.20 12.59 9.39
CA ILE A 99 33.34 12.77 10.55
C ILE A 99 33.48 14.22 10.96
N GLU A 100 32.39 14.98 10.83
CA GLU A 100 32.43 16.43 11.00
C GLU A 100 31.16 16.90 11.72
N PRO A 101 31.27 17.64 12.84
CA PRO A 101 30.12 17.93 13.69
C PRO A 101 29.30 19.17 13.29
N HIS A 102 29.77 20.02 12.38
CA HIS A 102 29.11 21.29 12.02
C HIS A 102 28.53 21.33 10.58
N GLY A 103 28.76 20.32 9.74
CA GLY A 103 28.24 20.18 8.38
C GLY A 103 28.98 20.98 7.30
N GLU A 104 29.51 22.17 7.60
CA GLU A 104 30.03 23.11 6.58
C GLU A 104 31.14 22.52 5.68
N LEU A 105 32.04 21.72 6.27
CA LEU A 105 33.14 21.12 5.52
C LEU A 105 32.64 20.01 4.61
N ALA A 106 31.67 19.21 5.08
CA ALA A 106 31.04 18.17 4.27
C ALA A 106 30.30 18.78 3.08
N ASP A 107 29.52 19.84 3.31
CA ASP A 107 28.79 20.54 2.24
C ASP A 107 29.74 21.08 1.18
N ARG A 108 30.78 21.82 1.57
CA ARG A 108 31.78 22.33 0.61
C ARG A 108 32.44 21.21 -0.18
N PHE A 109 32.75 20.09 0.47
CA PHE A 109 33.36 18.94 -0.17
C PHE A 109 32.46 18.26 -1.20
N LEU A 110 31.15 18.17 -0.92
CA LEU A 110 30.14 17.61 -1.84
C LEU A 110 29.94 18.45 -3.10
N HIS A 111 30.28 19.74 -3.08
CA HIS A 111 30.19 20.62 -4.24
C HIS A 111 31.35 20.47 -5.24
N PHE A 112 32.37 19.66 -4.92
CA PHE A 112 33.45 19.40 -5.87
C PHE A 112 32.97 18.64 -7.10
N ASP A 113 33.63 18.91 -8.23
CA ASP A 113 33.34 18.31 -9.53
C ASP A 113 33.31 16.78 -9.50
N LEU A 114 34.18 16.16 -8.69
CA LEU A 114 34.27 14.71 -8.50
C LEU A 114 32.94 14.05 -8.08
N PHE A 115 32.08 14.77 -7.35
CA PHE A 115 30.80 14.26 -6.83
C PHE A 115 29.59 14.68 -7.67
N ARG A 116 29.80 15.38 -8.79
CA ARG A 116 28.71 15.66 -9.72
C ARG A 116 28.28 14.38 -10.47
N LEU A 117 26.99 14.31 -10.80
CA LEU A 117 26.38 13.17 -11.51
C LEU A 117 26.97 12.97 -12.91
N ASP A 118 27.43 14.04 -13.55
CA ASP A 118 28.00 14.07 -14.91
C ASP A 118 29.52 13.78 -14.95
N HIS A 119 30.18 13.62 -13.80
CA HIS A 119 31.61 13.44 -13.75
C HIS A 119 32.05 12.00 -14.11
N LYS A 120 33.00 11.87 -15.05
CA LYS A 120 33.51 10.57 -15.56
C LYS A 120 34.05 9.63 -14.47
N GLY A 121 34.54 10.18 -13.36
CA GLY A 121 35.13 9.43 -12.25
C GLY A 121 34.11 8.73 -11.33
N GLN A 122 32.80 8.98 -11.47
CA GLN A 122 31.72 8.29 -10.76
C GLN A 122 31.85 8.22 -9.22
N ALA A 123 32.61 9.13 -8.58
CA ALA A 123 32.81 9.10 -7.13
C ALA A 123 31.48 9.25 -6.36
N HIS A 124 30.52 9.98 -6.94
CA HIS A 124 29.15 10.10 -6.44
C HIS A 124 28.44 8.75 -6.25
N GLN A 125 28.76 7.73 -7.05
CA GLN A 125 28.11 6.41 -6.94
C GLN A 125 28.56 5.61 -5.71
N ARG A 126 29.69 6.01 -5.10
CA ARG A 126 30.28 5.37 -3.92
C ARG A 126 30.16 6.23 -2.67
N LEU A 127 29.47 7.36 -2.77
CA LEU A 127 29.24 8.26 -1.66
C LEU A 127 28.16 7.68 -0.74
N VAL A 128 28.48 7.55 0.54
CA VAL A 128 27.51 7.26 1.59
C VAL A 128 27.47 8.48 2.51
N LEU A 129 26.37 9.22 2.47
CA LEU A 129 26.14 10.37 3.34
C LEU A 129 25.26 9.95 4.52
N LEU A 130 25.78 10.12 5.73
CA LEU A 130 25.04 9.91 6.98
C LEU A 130 24.77 11.27 7.61
N ASP A 131 23.65 11.88 7.23
CA ASP A 131 23.18 13.13 7.83
C ASP A 131 22.35 12.81 9.08
N LEU A 132 22.91 13.15 10.25
CA LEU A 132 22.27 12.95 11.55
C LEU A 132 21.33 14.09 11.94
N GLU A 133 21.35 15.21 11.19
CA GLU A 133 20.46 16.36 11.40
C GLU A 133 19.23 16.32 10.49
N SER A 134 19.21 15.42 9.50
CA SER A 134 18.05 15.20 8.62
C SER A 134 16.78 14.92 9.43
N PRO A 135 15.63 15.55 9.09
CA PRO A 135 14.33 15.23 9.69
C PRO A 135 13.89 13.79 9.40
N GLU A 136 14.49 13.14 8.40
CA GLU A 136 14.39 11.71 8.11
C GLU A 136 15.78 11.07 8.30
N PRO A 137 16.20 10.75 9.53
CA PRO A 137 17.54 10.23 9.78
C PRO A 137 17.67 8.83 9.17
N THR A 138 18.81 8.58 8.52
CA THR A 138 19.11 7.25 7.96
C THR A 138 19.09 6.20 9.08
N PRO A 139 18.24 5.16 9.02
CA PRO A 139 18.16 4.17 10.07
C PRO A 139 19.46 3.37 10.14
N PHE A 140 20.16 3.47 11.27
CA PHE A 140 21.40 2.74 11.54
C PHE A 140 21.17 1.70 12.64
N ASN A 141 21.28 0.41 12.31
CA ASN A 141 21.15 -0.67 13.28
C ASN A 141 22.53 -1.05 13.84
N ILE A 142 22.83 -0.52 15.03
CA ILE A 142 24.07 -0.79 15.77
C ILE A 142 24.29 -2.28 16.10
N PHE A 143 23.26 -3.12 16.07
CA PHE A 143 23.38 -4.54 16.39
C PHE A 143 23.71 -5.42 15.17
N ARG A 144 23.84 -4.81 13.98
CA ARG A 144 24.16 -5.47 12.70
C ARG A 144 25.46 -4.96 12.11
N ILE A 145 26.52 -4.97 12.92
CA ILE A 145 27.87 -4.64 12.48
C ILE A 145 28.58 -5.95 12.07
N PRO A 146 29.42 -5.96 11.03
CA PRO A 146 30.28 -7.10 10.73
C PRO A 146 31.16 -7.44 11.92
N LEU A 147 31.08 -8.68 12.40
CA LEU A 147 31.91 -9.17 13.49
C LEU A 147 32.93 -10.20 13.00
N PRO A 148 34.08 -10.35 13.69
CA PRO A 148 35.02 -11.42 13.41
C PRO A 148 34.36 -12.81 13.34
N SER A 149 34.88 -13.66 12.44
CA SER A 149 34.45 -15.06 12.31
C SER A 149 34.95 -15.93 13.47
N ASP A 150 36.11 -15.59 14.01
CA ASP A 150 36.69 -16.21 15.20
C ASP A 150 35.84 -15.94 16.45
N PRO A 151 35.40 -16.97 17.21
CA PRO A 151 34.54 -16.80 18.38
C PRO A 151 35.12 -15.91 19.47
N VAL A 152 36.44 -15.98 19.71
CA VAL A 152 37.11 -15.20 20.77
C VAL A 152 37.13 -13.72 20.38
N SER A 153 37.62 -13.42 19.18
CA SER A 153 37.66 -12.07 18.62
C SER A 153 36.26 -11.46 18.49
N ARG A 154 35.25 -12.29 18.18
CA ARG A 154 33.85 -11.88 18.16
C ARG A 154 33.35 -11.46 19.53
N ALA A 155 33.60 -12.28 20.56
CA ALA A 155 33.16 -11.98 21.92
C ALA A 155 33.80 -10.68 22.43
N ILE A 156 35.11 -10.50 22.21
CA ILE A 156 35.84 -9.27 22.54
C ILE A 156 35.19 -8.07 21.83
N ARG A 157 34.93 -8.19 20.52
CA ARG A 157 34.33 -7.12 19.72
C ARG A 157 32.92 -6.75 20.20
N ILE A 158 32.10 -7.74 20.57
CA ILE A 158 30.76 -7.50 21.12
C ILE A 158 30.85 -6.74 22.44
N ASP A 159 31.78 -7.14 23.31
CA ASP A 159 31.98 -6.50 24.61
C ASP A 159 32.42 -5.04 24.46
N GLU A 160 33.35 -4.75 23.55
CA GLU A 160 33.77 -3.39 23.18
C GLU A 160 32.62 -2.52 22.68
N LEU A 161 31.77 -3.08 21.80
CA LEU A 161 30.62 -2.38 21.24
C LEU A 161 29.55 -2.10 22.31
N ALA A 162 29.27 -3.08 23.16
CA ALA A 162 28.32 -2.93 24.26
C ALA A 162 28.77 -1.85 25.24
N ALA A 163 30.06 -1.83 25.60
CA ALA A 163 30.64 -0.79 26.45
C ALA A 163 30.56 0.60 25.79
N SER A 164 30.91 0.70 24.50
CA SER A 164 30.85 1.97 23.76
C SER A 164 29.42 2.51 23.67
N PHE A 165 28.45 1.64 23.41
CA PHE A 165 27.04 2.02 23.33
C PHE A 165 26.50 2.46 24.70
N LEU A 166 26.83 1.74 25.76
CA LEU A 166 26.47 2.11 27.12
C LEU A 166 27.04 3.48 27.50
N GLN A 167 28.28 3.77 27.11
CA GLN A 167 28.91 5.08 27.32
C GLN A 167 28.17 6.19 26.57
N ALA A 168 27.77 5.97 25.32
CA ALA A 168 26.97 6.94 24.55
C ALA A 168 25.59 7.17 25.18
N LEU A 169 24.95 6.10 25.68
CA LEU A 169 23.65 6.16 26.35
C LEU A 169 23.72 6.92 27.67
N LYS A 170 24.79 6.74 28.45
CA LYS A 170 25.07 7.54 29.66
C LYS A 170 25.21 9.03 29.36
N LEU A 171 25.81 9.39 28.22
CA LEU A 171 25.92 10.80 27.82
C LEU A 171 24.56 11.40 27.43
N ALA A 172 23.65 10.59 26.89
CA ALA A 172 22.33 11.03 26.45
C ALA A 172 21.28 11.10 27.57
N ILE A 173 21.38 10.22 28.58
CA ILE A 173 20.38 10.10 29.64
C ILE A 173 20.77 10.93 30.88
N ARG A 174 19.88 11.84 31.29
CA ARG A 174 19.89 12.53 32.59
C ARG A 174 18.64 12.07 33.34
N PRO A 175 18.69 11.49 34.56
CA PRO A 175 19.78 11.49 35.55
C PRO A 175 20.75 10.28 35.50
N GLU A 176 21.80 10.34 36.33
CA GLU A 176 22.90 9.35 36.43
C GLU A 176 22.41 7.93 36.74
N MET A 177 22.97 6.95 36.04
CA MET A 177 22.73 5.52 36.27
C MET A 177 23.54 5.00 37.46
N THR A 178 22.93 4.09 38.23
CA THR A 178 23.65 3.33 39.28
C THR A 178 24.51 2.22 38.67
N GLU A 179 25.56 1.78 39.38
CA GLU A 179 26.43 0.67 38.94
C GLU A 179 25.65 -0.62 38.63
N GLY A 180 24.61 -0.93 39.41
CA GLY A 180 23.75 -2.10 39.15
C GLY A 180 22.96 -1.99 37.85
N MET A 181 22.44 -0.80 37.55
CA MET A 181 21.74 -0.54 36.28
C MET A 181 22.71 -0.61 35.10
N GLU A 182 23.94 -0.13 35.28
CA GLU A 182 24.99 -0.23 34.28
C GLU A 182 25.32 -1.67 33.93
N ALA A 183 25.59 -2.51 34.95
CA ALA A 183 25.90 -3.92 34.74
C ALA A 183 24.74 -4.66 34.05
N MET A 184 23.50 -4.38 34.46
CA MET A 184 22.31 -5.00 33.86
C MET A 184 22.13 -4.58 32.40
N LEU A 185 22.25 -3.29 32.09
CA LEU A 185 22.13 -2.78 30.72
C LEU A 185 23.26 -3.30 29.84
N ARG A 186 24.50 -3.33 30.32
CA ARG A 186 25.65 -3.91 29.61
C ARG A 186 25.37 -5.35 29.20
N ASN A 187 24.92 -6.18 30.15
CA ASN A 187 24.60 -7.58 29.89
C ASN A 187 23.44 -7.74 28.89
N ALA A 188 22.41 -6.89 29.00
CA ALA A 188 21.30 -6.89 28.05
C ALA A 188 21.75 -6.52 26.64
N ILE A 189 22.56 -5.47 26.49
CA ILE A 189 23.11 -5.02 25.21
C ILE A 189 23.98 -6.13 24.59
N THR A 190 24.89 -6.72 25.37
CA THR A 190 25.73 -7.85 24.95
C THR A 190 24.89 -9.04 24.49
N ALA A 191 23.83 -9.39 25.23
CA ALA A 191 22.93 -10.47 24.84
C ALA A 191 22.22 -10.17 23.51
N VAL A 192 21.76 -8.94 23.29
CA VAL A 192 21.15 -8.52 22.01
C VAL A 192 22.16 -8.66 20.86
N PHE A 193 23.40 -8.24 21.04
CA PHE A 193 24.46 -8.45 20.04
C PHE A 193 24.69 -9.93 19.72
N HIS A 194 24.64 -10.83 20.71
CA HIS A 194 24.76 -12.26 20.43
C HIS A 194 23.53 -12.81 19.69
N LEU A 195 22.32 -12.41 20.08
CA LEU A 195 21.07 -12.87 19.47
C LEU A 195 20.92 -12.40 18.03
N THR A 196 21.30 -11.16 17.71
CA THR A 196 21.20 -10.63 16.34
C THR A 196 22.20 -11.28 15.38
N GLN A 197 23.29 -11.86 15.89
CA GLN A 197 24.35 -12.50 15.11
C GLN A 197 24.12 -13.99 14.87
N GLN A 198 23.24 -14.63 15.66
CA GLN A 198 22.88 -16.05 15.48
C GLN A 198 21.96 -16.32 14.29
N GLY A 199 21.56 -15.31 13.49
CA GLY A 199 20.99 -15.50 12.15
C GLY A 199 19.65 -16.23 12.03
N ASP A 200 19.12 -16.83 13.09
CA ASP A 200 18.08 -17.87 12.97
C ASP A 200 16.76 -17.66 13.70
N SER A 201 16.53 -16.51 14.34
CA SER A 201 15.17 -16.13 14.74
C SER A 201 14.76 -14.79 14.15
N ILE A 202 14.85 -14.68 12.81
CA ILE A 202 13.90 -13.78 12.15
C ILE A 202 12.59 -14.55 12.16
N ASP A 203 11.64 -14.05 12.95
CA ASP A 203 10.29 -14.57 12.98
C ASP A 203 9.76 -14.68 11.54
N LEU A 204 9.22 -15.86 11.18
CA LEU A 204 8.59 -16.06 9.88
C LEU A 204 7.50 -15.01 9.64
N ASP A 205 6.91 -14.50 10.72
CA ASP A 205 5.94 -13.41 10.68
C ASP A 205 6.57 -12.11 10.22
N ARG A 206 7.80 -11.79 10.66
CA ARG A 206 8.53 -10.60 10.21
C ARG A 206 8.96 -10.70 8.74
N LEU A 207 9.32 -11.88 8.27
CA LEU A 207 9.57 -12.12 6.83
C LEU A 207 8.28 -11.98 6.02
N ALA A 208 7.16 -12.52 6.52
CA ALA A 208 5.86 -12.39 5.90
C ALA A 208 5.41 -10.92 5.82
N ASP A 209 5.70 -10.11 6.84
CA ASP A 209 5.41 -8.67 6.85
C ASP A 209 6.21 -7.90 5.79
N VAL A 210 7.49 -8.23 5.58
CA VAL A 210 8.29 -7.63 4.50
C VAL A 210 7.71 -7.99 3.13
N PHE A 211 7.33 -9.26 2.93
CA PHE A 211 6.68 -9.71 1.70
C PHE A 211 5.33 -9.01 1.48
N ARG A 212 4.57 -8.79 2.55
CA ARG A 212 3.31 -8.05 2.54
C ARG A 212 3.50 -6.58 2.13
N ALA A 213 4.49 -5.92 2.72
CA ALA A 213 4.80 -4.51 2.44
C ALA A 213 5.31 -4.33 1.00
N ARG A 214 6.10 -5.30 0.50
CA ARG A 214 6.73 -5.27 -0.83
C ARG A 214 6.05 -6.18 -1.84
N ILE A 215 4.73 -6.35 -1.73
CA ILE A 215 3.97 -7.28 -2.58
C ILE A 215 4.03 -6.91 -4.06
N GLY A 216 4.14 -5.61 -4.40
CA GLY A 216 4.33 -5.14 -5.77
C GLY A 216 5.65 -5.62 -6.39
N ASP A 217 6.76 -5.51 -5.64
CA ASP A 217 8.07 -6.02 -6.06
C ASP A 217 8.03 -7.52 -6.36
N LEU A 218 7.30 -8.28 -5.53
CA LEU A 218 7.12 -9.71 -5.73
C LEU A 218 6.32 -10.00 -6.99
N ILE A 219 5.17 -9.34 -7.19
CA ILE A 219 4.31 -9.57 -8.36
C ILE A 219 5.03 -9.25 -9.66
N PHE A 220 5.65 -8.07 -9.77
CA PHE A 220 6.18 -7.58 -11.04
C PHE A 220 7.66 -7.90 -11.25
N GLY A 221 8.46 -7.93 -10.18
CA GLY A 221 9.90 -8.17 -10.27
C GLY A 221 10.26 -9.65 -10.17
N VAL A 222 9.78 -10.31 -9.12
CA VAL A 222 10.19 -11.67 -8.77
C VAL A 222 9.37 -12.71 -9.53
N TRP A 223 8.04 -12.70 -9.37
CA TRP A 223 7.13 -13.65 -10.00
C TRP A 223 6.74 -13.27 -11.43
N ARG A 224 6.97 -12.00 -11.82
CA ARG A 224 6.74 -11.45 -13.17
C ARG A 224 5.34 -11.79 -13.73
N LEU A 225 4.32 -11.65 -12.90
CA LEU A 225 2.95 -12.04 -13.25
C LEU A 225 2.26 -10.96 -14.09
N ALA A 226 1.55 -11.39 -15.13
CA ALA A 226 0.70 -10.54 -15.95
C ALA A 226 -0.76 -10.63 -15.49
N GLY A 227 -1.38 -9.49 -15.19
CA GLY A 227 -2.74 -9.44 -14.63
C GLY A 227 -3.30 -8.03 -14.55
N HIS A 228 -4.43 -7.87 -13.86
CA HIS A 228 -5.07 -6.58 -13.63
C HIS A 228 -5.54 -6.44 -12.18
N ARG A 229 -5.68 -5.21 -11.70
CA ARG A 229 -6.18 -4.93 -10.35
C ARG A 229 -7.72 -4.98 -10.33
N ASP A 230 -8.27 -5.66 -9.32
CA ASP A 230 -9.69 -5.74 -8.97
C ASP A 230 -9.85 -5.34 -7.49
N GLY A 231 -10.08 -4.04 -7.26
CA GLY A 231 -10.12 -3.44 -5.93
C GLY A 231 -8.80 -3.63 -5.16
N ASN A 232 -8.89 -4.28 -3.99
CA ASN A 232 -7.73 -4.60 -3.15
C ASN A 232 -6.96 -5.86 -3.60
N ASN A 233 -7.31 -6.45 -4.75
CA ASN A 233 -6.68 -7.65 -5.27
C ASN A 233 -6.02 -7.39 -6.63
N PHE A 234 -4.96 -8.12 -6.93
CA PHE A 234 -4.42 -8.34 -8.26
C PHE A 234 -4.89 -9.70 -8.76
N VAL A 235 -5.48 -9.73 -9.95
CA VAL A 235 -6.07 -10.92 -10.56
C VAL A 235 -5.25 -11.29 -11.79
N CYS A 236 -4.74 -12.52 -11.80
CA CYS A 236 -3.96 -13.06 -12.91
C CYS A 236 -4.28 -14.55 -13.11
N PRO A 237 -3.82 -15.18 -14.21
CA PRO A 237 -3.79 -16.63 -14.29
C PRO A 237 -2.94 -17.21 -13.15
N ASN A 238 -3.30 -18.40 -12.64
CA ASN A 238 -2.52 -19.06 -11.60
C ASN A 238 -1.23 -19.63 -12.22
N PRO A 239 -0.03 -19.19 -11.82
CA PRO A 239 1.23 -19.70 -12.39
C PRO A 239 1.54 -21.15 -11.98
N LEU A 240 0.90 -21.67 -10.94
CA LEU A 240 1.05 -23.07 -10.48
C LEU A 240 0.10 -24.04 -11.20
N ARG A 241 -0.76 -23.55 -12.11
CA ARG A 241 -1.71 -24.37 -12.87
C ARG A 241 -1.61 -24.06 -14.37
N ALA A 242 -1.84 -25.06 -15.22
CA ALA A 242 -1.85 -24.90 -16.68
C ALA A 242 -3.10 -24.16 -17.22
N ASP A 243 -3.60 -23.16 -16.51
CA ASP A 243 -4.83 -22.44 -16.85
C ASP A 243 -4.55 -21.14 -17.60
N ARG A 244 -5.29 -20.93 -18.69
CA ARG A 244 -5.12 -19.77 -19.58
C ARG A 244 -6.07 -18.60 -19.31
N THR A 245 -6.95 -18.72 -18.30
CA THR A 245 -7.97 -17.69 -18.01
C THR A 245 -7.78 -17.09 -16.62
N ALA A 246 -7.70 -15.75 -16.56
CA ALA A 246 -7.63 -15.00 -15.31
C ALA A 246 -9.02 -14.86 -14.68
N GLY A 247 -9.14 -15.08 -13.35
CA GLY A 247 -10.39 -14.82 -12.63
C GLY A 247 -10.48 -15.40 -11.22
N SER A 248 -9.92 -16.59 -10.99
CA SER A 248 -9.99 -17.28 -9.69
C SER A 248 -8.78 -17.06 -8.80
N PHE A 249 -7.63 -16.70 -9.36
CA PHE A 249 -6.38 -16.51 -8.63
C PHE A 249 -6.18 -15.03 -8.32
N ARG A 250 -6.11 -14.72 -7.02
CA ARG A 250 -6.11 -13.36 -6.48
C ARG A 250 -4.97 -13.17 -5.50
N ILE A 251 -4.23 -12.08 -5.65
CA ILE A 251 -3.17 -11.65 -4.73
C ILE A 251 -3.65 -10.37 -4.06
N GLY A 252 -3.77 -10.35 -2.73
CA GLY A 252 -4.14 -9.16 -1.99
C GLY A 252 -3.02 -8.13 -2.03
N VAL A 253 -3.30 -6.97 -2.61
CA VAL A 253 -2.35 -5.86 -2.76
C VAL A 253 -2.70 -4.67 -1.87
N GLY A 254 -3.82 -4.74 -1.14
CA GLY A 254 -4.21 -3.73 -0.17
C GLY A 254 -5.28 -4.23 0.82
N GLY A 255 -5.57 -3.42 1.84
CA GLY A 255 -6.57 -3.71 2.87
C GLY A 255 -6.22 -4.93 3.75
N LYS A 256 -7.24 -5.50 4.39
CA LYS A 256 -7.08 -6.58 5.39
C LYS A 256 -6.32 -7.80 4.85
N PHE A 257 -6.42 -8.08 3.56
CA PHE A 257 -5.83 -9.27 2.92
C PHE A 257 -4.54 -8.97 2.14
N GLN A 258 -3.95 -7.78 2.28
CA GLN A 258 -2.66 -7.48 1.65
C GLN A 258 -1.63 -8.55 1.99
N GLY A 259 -0.88 -9.03 0.99
CA GLY A 259 0.13 -10.07 1.13
C GLY A 259 -0.42 -11.50 1.16
N MET A 260 -1.74 -11.70 1.02
CA MET A 260 -2.34 -13.03 0.89
C MET A 260 -2.52 -13.42 -0.57
N VAL A 261 -2.24 -14.69 -0.90
CA VAL A 261 -2.44 -15.29 -2.22
C VAL A 261 -3.53 -16.34 -2.10
N THR A 262 -4.59 -16.22 -2.88
CA THR A 262 -5.76 -17.10 -2.80
C THR A 262 -6.18 -17.59 -4.19
N ASP A 263 -6.32 -18.90 -4.35
CA ASP A 263 -6.98 -19.49 -5.51
C ASP A 263 -8.38 -20.00 -5.15
N PHE A 264 -9.40 -19.40 -5.76
CA PHE A 264 -10.80 -19.75 -5.55
C PHE A 264 -11.28 -20.92 -6.43
N ALA A 265 -10.54 -21.34 -7.44
CA ALA A 265 -10.93 -22.44 -8.35
C ALA A 265 -9.95 -23.63 -8.37
N GLY A 266 -8.74 -23.46 -7.82
CA GLY A 266 -7.72 -24.51 -7.76
C GLY A 266 -7.79 -25.40 -6.51
N GLU A 267 -6.88 -26.37 -6.48
CA GLU A 267 -6.54 -27.16 -5.31
C GLU A 267 -5.69 -26.34 -4.31
N ALA A 268 -5.31 -26.94 -3.19
CA ALA A 268 -4.41 -26.30 -2.24
C ALA A 268 -3.08 -25.92 -2.90
N VAL A 269 -2.48 -24.80 -2.45
CA VAL A 269 -1.13 -24.44 -2.86
C VAL A 269 -0.18 -25.56 -2.44
N PRO A 270 0.64 -26.12 -3.36
CA PRO A 270 1.53 -27.25 -3.07
C PRO A 270 2.37 -27.03 -1.81
N GLY A 271 2.50 -28.06 -0.98
CA GLY A 271 3.24 -28.01 0.28
C GLY A 271 2.55 -27.29 1.45
N THR A 272 1.35 -26.70 1.25
CA THR A 272 0.66 -25.94 2.31
C THR A 272 -0.68 -26.54 2.76
N GLY A 273 -1.33 -27.33 1.91
CA GLY A 273 -2.68 -27.86 2.16
C GLY A 273 -3.79 -26.79 2.22
N LYS A 274 -3.49 -25.52 1.89
CA LYS A 274 -4.44 -24.40 1.95
C LYS A 274 -4.60 -23.72 0.59
N LYS A 275 -5.83 -23.28 0.28
CA LYS A 275 -6.12 -22.48 -0.92
C LYS A 275 -5.78 -20.99 -0.78
N SER A 276 -5.63 -20.52 0.47
CA SER A 276 -5.25 -19.15 0.80
C SER A 276 -4.02 -19.19 1.71
N VAL A 277 -2.95 -18.55 1.27
CA VAL A 277 -1.62 -18.61 1.90
C VAL A 277 -0.96 -17.24 1.91
N SER A 278 0.10 -17.06 2.72
CA SER A 278 0.91 -15.85 2.68
C SER A 278 1.72 -15.76 1.38
N ALA A 279 2.12 -14.55 0.99
CA ALA A 279 3.03 -14.31 -0.12
C ALA A 279 4.35 -15.07 0.04
N LEU A 280 4.86 -15.22 1.27
CA LEU A 280 6.06 -16.01 1.56
C LEU A 280 5.83 -17.50 1.26
N SER A 281 4.74 -18.08 1.77
CA SER A 281 4.41 -19.48 1.51
C SER A 281 4.15 -19.75 0.02
N PHE A 282 3.49 -18.82 -0.67
CA PHE A 282 3.31 -18.90 -2.11
C PHE A 282 4.63 -18.80 -2.87
N HIS A 283 5.53 -17.89 -2.47
CA HIS A 283 6.85 -17.78 -3.06
C HIS A 283 7.64 -19.09 -2.93
N ILE A 284 7.65 -19.70 -1.74
CA ILE A 284 8.32 -20.99 -1.51
C ILE A 284 7.75 -22.07 -2.43
N ALA A 285 6.43 -22.15 -2.56
CA ALA A 285 5.78 -23.11 -3.45
C ALA A 285 6.11 -22.86 -4.93
N LEU A 286 6.17 -21.60 -5.36
CA LEU A 286 6.36 -21.22 -6.76
C LEU A 286 7.82 -21.27 -7.21
N MET A 287 8.74 -20.70 -6.43
CA MET A 287 10.12 -20.46 -6.83
C MET A 287 11.08 -21.55 -6.35
N HIS A 288 10.70 -22.28 -5.29
CA HIS A 288 11.55 -23.28 -4.65
C HIS A 288 10.89 -24.66 -4.58
N SER A 289 9.82 -24.88 -5.37
CA SER A 289 9.10 -26.16 -5.44
C SER A 289 8.66 -26.71 -4.07
N GLY A 290 8.42 -25.82 -3.09
CA GLY A 290 8.05 -26.19 -1.73
C GLY A 290 9.21 -26.41 -0.75
N ASP A 291 10.48 -26.27 -1.16
CA ASP A 291 11.62 -26.31 -0.23
C ASP A 291 11.63 -25.10 0.70
N LYS A 292 11.18 -25.34 1.94
CA LYS A 292 11.04 -24.32 2.96
C LYS A 292 12.40 -23.76 3.40
N ASN A 293 13.46 -24.56 3.45
CA ASN A 293 14.76 -24.13 3.94
C ASN A 293 15.44 -23.22 2.93
N GLU A 294 15.41 -23.63 1.66
CA GLU A 294 15.95 -22.83 0.57
C GLU A 294 15.14 -21.53 0.39
N GLY A 295 13.81 -21.63 0.37
CA GLY A 295 12.96 -20.46 0.16
C GLY A 295 12.98 -19.47 1.32
N VAL A 296 13.11 -19.90 2.58
CA VAL A 296 13.32 -18.98 3.71
C VAL A 296 14.70 -18.33 3.64
N ARG A 297 15.74 -19.07 3.24
CA ARG A 297 17.08 -18.49 3.05
C ARG A 297 17.06 -17.42 1.95
N TRP A 298 16.44 -17.71 0.81
CA TRP A 298 16.23 -16.72 -0.26
C TRP A 298 15.44 -15.51 0.24
N ALA A 299 14.36 -15.74 0.99
CA ALA A 299 13.53 -14.67 1.53
C ALA A 299 14.31 -13.75 2.48
N LYS A 300 15.20 -14.32 3.32
CA LYS A 300 16.12 -13.55 4.17
C LYS A 300 17.09 -12.70 3.35
N ASP A 301 17.65 -13.25 2.27
CA ASP A 301 18.52 -12.51 1.35
C ASP A 301 17.76 -11.38 0.65
N TRP A 302 16.58 -11.68 0.08
CA TRP A 302 15.77 -10.72 -0.67
C TRP A 302 15.20 -9.57 0.20
N ALA A 303 14.85 -9.89 1.45
CA ALA A 303 14.40 -8.91 2.44
C ALA A 303 15.55 -8.06 3.01
N GLY A 304 16.81 -8.28 2.58
CA GLY A 304 17.98 -7.54 3.04
C GLY A 304 18.41 -7.92 4.47
N PHE A 305 17.98 -9.08 4.97
CA PHE A 305 18.32 -9.49 6.32
C PHE A 305 19.73 -10.07 6.45
N THR A 306 20.36 -10.48 5.34
CA THR A 306 21.71 -11.06 5.30
C THR A 306 22.77 -10.09 4.75
N GLY A 307 22.40 -8.84 4.46
CA GLY A 307 23.31 -7.82 3.93
C GLY A 307 23.63 -7.97 2.44
N LYS A 308 23.13 -9.00 1.76
CA LYS A 308 23.14 -9.06 0.30
C LYS A 308 22.08 -8.12 -0.27
N ALA A 309 22.46 -7.29 -1.24
CA ALA A 309 21.49 -6.53 -2.01
C ALA A 309 20.61 -7.51 -2.81
N PRO A 310 19.27 -7.37 -2.81
CA PRO A 310 18.43 -8.25 -3.62
C PRO A 310 18.78 -8.08 -5.10
N ASP A 311 19.13 -9.18 -5.77
CA ASP A 311 19.40 -9.23 -7.22
C ASP A 311 18.21 -8.74 -8.09
N SER A 312 17.05 -8.47 -7.49
CA SER A 312 15.81 -8.06 -8.16
C SER A 312 15.58 -6.54 -8.24
N LEU A 313 16.53 -5.69 -7.84
CA LEU A 313 16.37 -4.23 -7.94
C LEU A 313 16.58 -3.66 -9.35
N ARG A 314 15.80 -4.14 -10.32
CA ARG A 314 15.45 -3.40 -11.55
C ARG A 314 14.04 -3.76 -12.02
N VAL A 315 13.05 -3.60 -11.14
CA VAL A 315 11.69 -3.31 -11.62
C VAL A 315 11.73 -1.87 -12.11
N SER A 316 11.31 -1.60 -13.35
CA SER A 316 11.27 -0.21 -13.82
C SER A 316 10.34 0.55 -12.88
N ARG A 317 10.79 1.69 -12.34
CA ARG A 317 9.92 2.59 -11.55
C ARG A 317 8.60 2.84 -12.29
N GLU A 318 8.60 2.83 -13.62
CA GLU A 318 7.39 2.91 -14.45
C GLU A 318 6.35 1.79 -14.25
N ALA A 319 6.74 0.54 -13.96
CA ALA A 319 5.80 -0.56 -13.74
C ALA A 319 5.17 -0.49 -12.33
N LEU A 320 5.97 -0.10 -11.33
CA LEU A 320 5.49 0.21 -9.98
C LEU A 320 4.64 1.48 -9.99
N ASP A 321 5.05 2.54 -10.69
CA ASP A 321 4.29 3.78 -10.84
C ASP A 321 2.97 3.54 -11.59
N LYS A 322 2.92 2.67 -12.62
CA LYS A 322 1.63 2.31 -13.25
C LYS A 322 0.71 1.49 -12.34
N PHE A 323 1.26 0.81 -11.35
CA PHE A 323 0.55 -0.02 -10.38
C PHE A 323 0.09 0.77 -9.14
N ASP A 324 0.95 1.63 -8.61
CA ASP A 324 0.72 2.51 -7.45
C ASP A 324 -0.01 3.81 -7.87
N ASN A 325 0.30 4.38 -9.05
CA ASN A 325 -0.31 5.61 -9.58
C ASN A 325 -1.41 5.37 -10.64
N ARG A 326 -2.33 4.43 -10.38
CA ARG A 326 -3.72 4.58 -10.87
C ARG A 326 -4.64 4.85 -9.68
N PRO A 327 -5.44 5.93 -9.72
CA PRO A 327 -6.08 6.46 -8.52
C PRO A 327 -6.93 5.40 -7.83
N GLN A 328 -6.89 5.34 -6.48
CA GLN A 328 -8.13 5.10 -5.75
C GLN A 328 -9.18 5.98 -6.41
N GLU A 329 -10.33 5.42 -6.83
CA GLU A 329 -11.36 6.18 -7.53
C GLU A 329 -11.49 7.56 -6.92
N SER A 330 -11.04 8.58 -7.66
CA SER A 330 -11.01 9.93 -7.13
C SER A 330 -12.42 10.32 -6.73
N GLU A 331 -12.59 11.21 -5.75
CA GLU A 331 -13.93 11.72 -5.42
C GLU A 331 -14.65 12.24 -6.68
N GLU A 332 -13.91 12.77 -7.64
CA GLU A 332 -14.42 13.13 -8.96
C GLU A 332 -14.93 11.96 -9.79
N ASP A 333 -14.22 10.82 -9.83
CA ASP A 333 -14.66 9.62 -10.56
C ASP A 333 -15.89 8.99 -9.93
N ILE A 334 -15.96 8.95 -8.59
CA ILE A 334 -17.15 8.53 -7.84
C ILE A 334 -18.31 9.46 -8.19
N LYS A 335 -18.09 10.78 -8.17
CA LYS A 335 -19.11 11.79 -8.53
C LYS A 335 -19.58 11.64 -9.98
N LYS A 336 -18.68 11.42 -10.93
CA LYS A 336 -19.00 11.18 -12.36
C LYS A 336 -19.81 9.89 -12.53
N LYS A 337 -19.41 8.78 -11.89
CA LYS A 337 -20.15 7.52 -11.91
C LYS A 337 -21.52 7.64 -11.27
N ARG A 338 -21.63 8.35 -10.14
CA ARG A 338 -22.91 8.66 -9.48
C ARG A 338 -23.81 9.47 -10.40
N GLY A 339 -23.29 10.50 -11.07
CA GLY A 339 -24.02 11.29 -12.05
C GLY A 339 -24.53 10.47 -13.24
N ARG A 340 -23.71 9.55 -13.77
CA ARG A 340 -24.14 8.61 -14.82
C ARG A 340 -25.19 7.62 -14.33
N SER A 341 -25.03 7.10 -13.12
CA SER A 341 -26.00 6.20 -12.47
C SER A 341 -27.34 6.90 -12.27
N LEU A 342 -27.32 8.13 -11.78
CA LEU A 342 -28.51 8.96 -11.60
C LEU A 342 -29.19 9.22 -12.95
N ARG A 343 -28.41 9.50 -14.00
CA ARG A 343 -28.94 9.64 -15.37
C ARG A 343 -29.61 8.35 -15.83
N ILE A 344 -29.02 7.17 -15.60
CA ILE A 344 -29.64 5.88 -15.94
C ILE A 344 -30.99 5.74 -15.21
N TYR A 345 -31.06 6.12 -13.94
CA TYR A 345 -32.28 6.04 -13.14
C TYR A 345 -33.37 7.04 -13.56
N LEU A 346 -33.00 8.30 -13.85
CA LEU A 346 -33.93 9.39 -14.17
C LEU A 346 -34.36 9.45 -15.64
N ASP A 347 -33.63 8.77 -16.52
CA ASP A 347 -33.96 8.71 -17.95
C ASP A 347 -35.40 8.24 -18.19
N LYS A 348 -35.94 8.53 -19.37
CA LYS A 348 -37.34 8.21 -19.71
C LYS A 348 -37.62 6.73 -19.47
N THR A 349 -38.57 6.46 -18.57
CA THR A 349 -39.04 5.12 -18.25
C THR A 349 -40.27 4.77 -19.06
N THR A 350 -40.41 3.51 -19.44
CA THR A 350 -41.65 3.00 -20.01
C THR A 350 -42.67 2.77 -18.88
N ALA A 351 -43.96 2.88 -19.16
CA ALA A 351 -45.02 2.54 -18.21
C ALA A 351 -44.80 1.13 -17.65
N TRP A 352 -45.12 0.89 -16.37
CA TRP A 352 -44.88 -0.40 -15.71
C TRP A 352 -45.73 -1.54 -16.27
N MET A 353 -47.01 -1.25 -16.57
CA MET A 353 -47.97 -2.24 -17.02
C MET A 353 -47.65 -2.79 -18.41
N ASN A 354 -47.93 -4.08 -18.62
CA ASN A 354 -47.71 -4.82 -19.85
C ASN A 354 -46.24 -4.85 -20.29
N THR A 355 -45.31 -4.85 -19.32
CA THR A 355 -43.87 -4.88 -19.60
C THR A 355 -43.21 -6.19 -19.22
N PRO A 356 -42.06 -6.51 -19.85
CA PRO A 356 -41.16 -7.58 -19.40
C PRO A 356 -40.87 -7.58 -17.90
N ALA A 357 -40.77 -6.41 -17.26
CA ALA A 357 -40.55 -6.31 -15.82
C ALA A 357 -41.74 -6.84 -15.01
N GLN A 358 -42.97 -6.44 -15.36
CA GLN A 358 -44.17 -6.94 -14.69
C GLN A 358 -44.30 -8.45 -14.88
N TYR A 359 -44.13 -8.96 -16.11
CA TYR A 359 -44.18 -10.40 -16.37
C TYR A 359 -43.07 -11.19 -15.66
N TYR A 360 -41.88 -10.61 -15.53
CA TYR A 360 -40.76 -11.19 -14.78
C TYR A 360 -41.08 -11.36 -13.29
N TYR A 361 -41.72 -10.36 -12.67
CA TYR A 361 -42.14 -10.42 -11.27
C TYR A 361 -43.37 -11.34 -11.10
N ALA A 362 -44.34 -11.28 -12.00
CA ALA A 362 -45.51 -12.17 -11.99
C ALA A 362 -45.12 -13.65 -12.07
N GLY A 363 -44.14 -14.01 -12.92
CA GLY A 363 -43.58 -15.37 -12.98
C GLY A 363 -42.90 -15.83 -11.66
N ARG A 364 -42.66 -14.91 -10.72
CA ARG A 364 -42.16 -15.15 -9.37
C ARG A 364 -43.25 -15.06 -8.30
N GLY A 365 -44.52 -14.96 -8.68
CA GLY A 365 -45.62 -14.73 -7.74
C GLY A 365 -45.58 -13.34 -7.09
N ILE A 366 -44.76 -12.43 -7.62
CA ILE A 366 -44.65 -11.05 -7.13
C ILE A 366 -45.55 -10.19 -7.99
N ASP A 367 -46.71 -9.83 -7.45
CA ASP A 367 -47.65 -8.91 -8.08
C ASP A 367 -47.66 -7.59 -7.29
N LEU A 368 -46.88 -6.62 -7.77
CA LEU A 368 -46.75 -5.31 -7.11
C LEU A 368 -48.03 -4.49 -7.16
N ASP A 369 -48.98 -4.81 -8.03
CA ASP A 369 -50.26 -4.10 -8.14
C ASP A 369 -51.18 -4.42 -6.95
N ARG A 370 -50.84 -5.45 -6.16
CA ARG A 370 -51.49 -5.76 -4.87
C ARG A 370 -51.08 -4.82 -3.73
N LEU A 371 -50.01 -4.06 -3.89
CA LEU A 371 -49.64 -3.04 -2.91
C LEU A 371 -50.57 -1.82 -3.07
N PRO A 372 -50.96 -1.15 -1.97
CA PRO A 372 -51.90 -0.03 -2.02
C PRO A 372 -51.37 1.20 -2.79
N PHE A 373 -50.05 1.24 -3.03
CA PHE A 373 -49.39 2.28 -3.81
C PHE A 373 -48.36 1.62 -4.73
N MET A 374 -48.18 2.20 -5.92
CA MET A 374 -47.03 1.85 -6.74
C MET A 374 -45.76 2.29 -6.00
N ALA A 375 -44.89 1.34 -5.72
CA ALA A 375 -43.61 1.64 -5.09
C ALA A 375 -42.79 2.59 -5.99
N ASN A 376 -42.18 3.62 -5.41
CA ASN A 376 -41.41 4.62 -6.18
C ASN A 376 -40.05 4.08 -6.71
N ALA A 377 -39.63 2.91 -6.26
CA ALA A 377 -38.29 2.39 -6.47
C ALA A 377 -38.05 1.73 -7.85
N PRO A 378 -38.89 0.78 -8.33
CA PRO A 378 -38.62 0.06 -9.56
C PRO A 378 -38.98 0.90 -10.79
N ARG A 379 -38.03 0.97 -11.72
CA ARG A 379 -38.24 1.57 -13.05
C ARG A 379 -38.00 0.52 -14.12
N TYR A 380 -38.75 0.58 -15.21
CA TYR A 380 -38.52 -0.29 -16.36
C TYR A 380 -37.92 0.50 -17.53
N LYS A 381 -36.89 -0.10 -18.15
CA LYS A 381 -36.29 0.36 -19.40
C LYS A 381 -36.34 -0.75 -20.43
N GLU A 382 -36.93 -0.45 -21.58
CA GLU A 382 -36.97 -1.38 -22.71
C GLU A 382 -35.60 -1.59 -23.35
N LYS A 383 -34.78 -0.54 -23.44
CA LYS A 383 -33.42 -0.58 -23.99
C LYS A 383 -32.41 -0.04 -22.98
N CYS A 384 -31.89 -0.91 -22.13
CA CYS A 384 -30.81 -0.58 -21.21
C CYS A 384 -29.48 -1.12 -21.72
N PHE A 385 -28.49 -0.24 -21.86
CA PHE A 385 -27.15 -0.63 -22.30
C PHE A 385 -26.48 -1.60 -21.30
N CYS A 386 -25.91 -2.68 -21.82
CA CYS A 386 -25.15 -3.70 -21.12
C CYS A 386 -23.74 -3.80 -21.73
N GLY A 387 -22.76 -3.15 -21.10
CA GLY A 387 -21.37 -3.16 -21.56
C GLY A 387 -20.63 -4.49 -21.42
N GLU A 388 -21.33 -5.60 -21.22
CA GLU A 388 -20.79 -6.96 -21.39
C GLU A 388 -21.03 -7.49 -22.80
N LEU A 389 -22.10 -7.04 -23.43
CA LEU A 389 -22.56 -7.53 -24.73
C LEU A 389 -22.04 -6.71 -25.91
N GLY A 390 -21.41 -5.56 -25.64
CA GLY A 390 -20.82 -4.72 -26.69
C GLY A 390 -20.55 -3.29 -26.26
N LYS A 391 -20.34 -2.43 -27.26
CA LYS A 391 -20.10 -0.99 -27.14
C LYS A 391 -21.39 -0.21 -27.37
N PRO A 392 -21.60 0.89 -26.62
CA PRO A 392 -22.81 1.68 -26.75
C PRO A 392 -22.87 2.34 -28.12
N GLY A 393 -24.00 2.17 -28.82
CA GLY A 393 -24.27 2.82 -30.11
C GLY A 393 -23.70 2.08 -31.33
N THR A 394 -22.82 1.10 -31.12
CA THR A 394 -22.27 0.25 -32.19
C THR A 394 -22.96 -1.11 -32.24
N ASP A 395 -23.23 -1.72 -31.08
CA ASP A 395 -23.78 -3.07 -30.97
C ASP A 395 -25.25 -3.00 -30.49
N PRO A 396 -26.24 -3.20 -31.37
CA PRO A 396 -27.66 -3.15 -30.99
C PRO A 396 -28.04 -4.20 -29.94
N GLU A 397 -27.44 -5.39 -30.04
CA GLU A 397 -27.62 -6.51 -29.10
C GLU A 397 -27.11 -6.20 -27.68
N ALA A 398 -26.33 -5.14 -27.51
CA ALA A 398 -25.88 -4.69 -26.20
C ALA A 398 -26.98 -3.97 -25.39
N TYR A 399 -28.17 -3.78 -25.95
CA TYR A 399 -29.29 -3.15 -25.26
C TYR A 399 -30.37 -4.17 -24.95
N LEU A 400 -30.59 -4.41 -23.66
CA LEU A 400 -31.59 -5.37 -23.17
C LEU A 400 -32.66 -4.68 -22.33
N PRO A 401 -33.87 -5.24 -22.26
CA PRO A 401 -34.87 -4.79 -21.29
C PRO A 401 -34.32 -4.99 -19.86
N ALA A 402 -34.54 -4.03 -18.97
CA ALA A 402 -34.02 -4.09 -17.62
C ALA A 402 -34.92 -3.40 -16.59
N ILE A 403 -34.95 -3.98 -15.39
CA ILE A 403 -35.46 -3.34 -14.19
C ILE A 403 -34.32 -2.53 -13.57
N ILE A 404 -34.59 -1.27 -13.26
CA ILE A 404 -33.64 -0.32 -12.67
C ILE A 404 -34.14 0.03 -11.26
N LEU A 405 -33.28 -0.20 -10.26
CA LEU A 405 -33.55 0.10 -8.85
C LEU A 405 -32.44 1.00 -8.30
N PRO A 406 -32.74 2.05 -7.52
CA PRO A 406 -31.73 2.92 -6.97
C PRO A 406 -31.13 2.32 -5.69
N TYR A 407 -29.81 2.41 -5.54
CA TYR A 407 -29.19 2.34 -4.22
C TYR A 407 -29.17 3.73 -3.61
N VAL A 408 -29.58 3.82 -2.35
CA VAL A 408 -29.58 5.04 -1.55
C VAL A 408 -28.82 4.81 -0.25
N ALA A 409 -28.12 5.83 0.22
CA ALA A 409 -27.59 5.88 1.58
C ALA A 409 -28.74 6.08 2.58
N MET A 410 -28.45 5.90 3.86
CA MET A 410 -29.45 5.96 4.94
C MET A 410 -30.06 7.35 5.14
N ASP A 411 -29.38 8.40 4.69
CA ASP A 411 -29.88 9.77 4.64
C ASP A 411 -30.77 10.04 3.39
N GLY A 412 -30.89 9.07 2.48
CA GLY A 412 -31.60 9.16 1.21
C GLY A 412 -30.75 9.60 0.02
N THR A 413 -29.45 9.84 0.22
CA THR A 413 -28.54 10.23 -0.86
C THR A 413 -28.43 9.12 -1.90
N PHE A 414 -28.68 9.43 -3.17
CA PHE A 414 -28.52 8.47 -4.27
C PHE A 414 -27.05 8.06 -4.44
N LEU A 415 -26.78 6.77 -4.55
CA LEU A 415 -25.42 6.21 -4.67
C LEU A 415 -25.15 5.59 -6.04
N ALA A 416 -26.01 4.66 -6.45
CA ALA A 416 -25.79 3.78 -7.60
C ALA A 416 -27.12 3.25 -8.15
N VAL A 417 -27.06 2.51 -9.25
CA VAL A 417 -28.21 1.73 -9.76
C VAL A 417 -27.93 0.25 -9.72
N HIS A 418 -28.93 -0.52 -9.31
CA HIS A 418 -29.04 -1.94 -9.60
C HIS A 418 -29.81 -2.13 -10.91
N ARG A 419 -29.32 -3.01 -11.77
CA ARG A 419 -29.90 -3.32 -13.08
C ARG A 419 -30.09 -4.82 -13.20
N THR A 420 -31.34 -5.24 -13.27
CA THR A 420 -31.72 -6.62 -13.58
C THR A 420 -32.10 -6.68 -15.05
N TYR A 421 -31.14 -7.07 -15.89
CA TYR A 421 -31.38 -7.30 -17.31
C TYR A 421 -32.24 -8.55 -17.52
N LEU A 422 -33.17 -8.47 -18.46
CA LEU A 422 -34.18 -9.47 -18.72
C LEU A 422 -34.00 -10.07 -20.12
N ARG A 423 -34.39 -11.33 -20.25
CA ARG A 423 -34.44 -12.05 -21.51
C ARG A 423 -35.75 -12.84 -21.57
N ARG A 424 -36.35 -12.88 -22.76
CA ARG A 424 -37.51 -13.72 -23.03
C ARG A 424 -37.07 -15.18 -23.22
N THR A 425 -37.80 -16.12 -22.64
CA THR A 425 -37.60 -17.56 -22.80
C THR A 425 -38.43 -18.09 -23.98
N ASP A 426 -38.11 -19.29 -24.45
CA ASP A 426 -38.73 -19.89 -25.64
C ASP A 426 -40.22 -20.23 -25.40
N ASP A 427 -40.58 -20.51 -24.14
CA ASP A 427 -41.96 -20.69 -23.65
C ASP A 427 -42.72 -19.35 -23.48
N GLY A 428 -42.12 -18.22 -23.86
CA GLY A 428 -42.73 -16.89 -23.79
C GLY A 428 -42.58 -16.18 -22.44
N GLY A 429 -41.98 -16.82 -21.42
CA GLY A 429 -41.70 -16.24 -20.11
C GLY A 429 -40.56 -15.21 -20.09
N TRP A 430 -40.30 -14.64 -18.92
CA TRP A 430 -39.21 -13.65 -18.71
C TRP A 430 -38.31 -14.04 -17.54
N VAL A 431 -37.00 -14.08 -17.80
CA VAL A 431 -35.97 -14.46 -16.83
C VAL A 431 -34.84 -13.44 -16.79
N LYS A 432 -33.98 -13.53 -15.77
CA LYS A 432 -32.73 -12.75 -15.72
C LYS A 432 -31.84 -13.14 -16.91
N ALA A 433 -31.34 -12.16 -17.64
CA ALA A 433 -30.37 -12.40 -18.71
C ALA A 433 -29.07 -13.00 -18.13
N ALA A 434 -28.44 -13.90 -18.88
CA ALA A 434 -27.21 -14.56 -18.49
C ALA A 434 -26.00 -13.64 -18.70
N ILE A 435 -25.76 -12.75 -17.73
CA ILE A 435 -24.62 -11.82 -17.69
C ILE A 435 -23.72 -12.11 -16.48
N LYS A 436 -22.41 -11.85 -16.57
CA LYS A 436 -21.47 -12.01 -15.45
C LYS A 436 -21.93 -11.17 -14.26
N ARG A 437 -22.02 -11.81 -13.07
CA ARG A 437 -22.57 -11.22 -11.81
C ARG A 437 -22.03 -9.82 -11.48
N ALA A 438 -20.78 -9.51 -11.82
CA ALA A 438 -20.07 -8.28 -11.45
C ALA A 438 -20.64 -6.98 -12.05
N LYS A 439 -21.60 -7.02 -13.00
CA LYS A 439 -22.06 -5.81 -13.72
C LYS A 439 -23.53 -5.43 -13.50
N ARG A 440 -24.23 -6.07 -12.56
CA ARG A 440 -25.63 -5.75 -12.24
C ARG A 440 -25.76 -4.36 -11.61
N SER A 441 -24.86 -3.98 -10.72
CA SER A 441 -24.79 -2.62 -10.18
C SER A 441 -23.87 -1.73 -11.01
N TYR A 442 -24.21 -0.45 -11.16
CA TYR A 442 -23.36 0.58 -11.76
C TYR A 442 -23.19 1.73 -10.75
N GLY A 443 -21.93 2.00 -10.38
CA GLY A 443 -21.58 2.86 -9.25
C GLY A 443 -21.27 2.07 -7.97
N SER A 444 -20.63 2.73 -7.00
CA SER A 444 -20.42 2.17 -5.66
C SER A 444 -21.70 2.33 -4.85
N TYR A 445 -22.17 1.23 -4.26
CA TYR A 445 -23.35 1.19 -3.39
C TYR A 445 -23.00 0.83 -1.93
N ALA A 446 -21.71 0.82 -1.60
CA ALA A 446 -21.23 0.44 -0.27
C ALA A 446 -21.92 1.26 0.82
N GLY A 447 -22.46 0.57 1.83
CA GLY A 447 -23.20 1.21 2.93
C GLY A 447 -24.61 1.68 2.58
N GLY A 448 -25.05 1.49 1.34
CA GLY A 448 -26.40 1.81 0.88
C GLY A 448 -27.30 0.59 0.70
N VAL A 449 -28.60 0.86 0.54
CA VAL A 449 -29.64 -0.14 0.31
C VAL A 449 -30.47 0.21 -0.92
N ILE A 450 -31.08 -0.79 -1.53
CA ILE A 450 -32.23 -0.57 -2.40
C ILE A 450 -33.45 -0.45 -1.49
N HIS A 451 -33.96 0.76 -1.35
CA HIS A 451 -35.19 0.98 -0.60
C HIS A 451 -36.38 0.55 -1.47
N LEU A 452 -37.09 -0.51 -1.07
CA LEU A 452 -38.18 -1.08 -1.87
C LEU A 452 -39.53 -0.52 -1.44
N TRP A 453 -39.80 -0.48 -0.14
CA TRP A 453 -41.13 -0.16 0.39
C TRP A 453 -41.08 0.59 1.72
N ASN A 454 -41.85 1.69 1.83
CA ASN A 454 -41.93 2.49 3.05
C ASN A 454 -42.97 2.01 4.08
N GLY A 455 -43.76 0.98 3.75
CA GLY A 455 -44.97 0.62 4.49
C GLY A 455 -46.18 1.50 4.10
N SER A 456 -47.38 1.01 4.35
CA SER A 456 -48.61 1.79 4.43
C SER A 456 -49.00 2.10 5.87
N HIS A 457 -49.78 3.14 6.08
CA HIS A 457 -50.41 3.44 7.37
C HIS A 457 -51.74 4.13 7.16
N VAL A 458 -52.66 3.97 8.11
CA VAL A 458 -53.96 4.64 8.08
C VAL A 458 -53.86 6.01 8.74
N LEU A 459 -54.26 7.07 8.04
CA LEU A 459 -54.30 8.43 8.57
C LEU A 459 -55.39 8.54 9.63
N LYS A 460 -55.02 8.75 10.90
CA LYS A 460 -55.97 8.83 12.03
C LYS A 460 -57.12 9.82 11.82
N ARG A 461 -56.88 10.91 11.07
CA ARG A 461 -57.87 11.98 10.85
C ARG A 461 -58.87 11.67 9.73
N THR A 462 -58.44 10.97 8.67
CA THR A 462 -59.26 10.76 7.47
C THR A 462 -59.67 9.30 7.29
N GLY A 463 -59.03 8.35 7.98
CA GLY A 463 -59.22 6.91 7.77
C GLY A 463 -58.62 6.38 6.47
N GLU A 464 -57.99 7.24 5.66
CA GLU A 464 -57.40 6.87 4.39
C GLU A 464 -56.06 6.15 4.61
N VAL A 465 -55.80 5.13 3.79
CA VAL A 465 -54.48 4.52 3.69
C VAL A 465 -53.55 5.54 3.02
N ALA A 466 -52.37 5.75 3.60
CA ALA A 466 -51.32 6.63 3.09
C ALA A 466 -49.99 5.89 2.99
N TYR A 467 -49.19 6.27 2.00
CA TYR A 467 -47.85 5.73 1.81
C TYR A 467 -46.90 6.24 2.89
N GLY A 468 -46.07 5.34 3.40
CA GLY A 468 -45.10 5.65 4.45
C GLY A 468 -44.12 6.75 4.02
N ARG A 469 -43.76 7.60 4.98
CA ARG A 469 -42.80 8.69 4.75
C ARG A 469 -41.39 8.14 4.53
N PRO A 470 -40.49 8.86 3.83
CA PRO A 470 -39.08 8.50 3.81
C PRO A 470 -38.49 8.40 5.22
N LEU A 471 -37.47 7.56 5.41
CA LEU A 471 -36.86 7.31 6.73
C LEU A 471 -36.42 8.60 7.44
N SER A 472 -35.94 9.60 6.69
CA SER A 472 -35.57 10.92 7.22
C SER A 472 -36.74 11.67 7.88
N LYS A 473 -37.97 11.47 7.41
CA LYS A 473 -39.21 12.13 7.88
C LYS A 473 -40.18 11.19 8.61
N ALA A 474 -39.77 9.96 8.86
CA ALA A 474 -40.58 8.98 9.56
C ALA A 474 -40.53 9.23 11.07
N ASP A 475 -41.68 9.07 11.72
CA ASP A 475 -41.89 9.31 13.14
C ASP A 475 -41.82 7.98 13.93
N GLY A 476 -41.30 8.03 15.16
CA GLY A 476 -41.31 6.91 16.11
C GLY A 476 -40.24 5.83 15.91
N PRO A 477 -40.27 4.76 16.72
CA PRO A 477 -39.43 3.58 16.56
C PRO A 477 -39.83 2.82 15.30
N ILE A 478 -38.86 2.48 14.47
CA ILE A 478 -39.08 1.89 13.15
C ILE A 478 -38.51 0.48 13.12
N ARG A 479 -39.30 -0.44 12.56
CA ARG A 479 -38.88 -1.76 12.16
C ARG A 479 -38.60 -1.78 10.65
N VAL A 480 -37.52 -2.45 10.26
CA VAL A 480 -37.15 -2.67 8.86
C VAL A 480 -36.94 -4.16 8.60
N HIS A 481 -37.56 -4.68 7.54
CA HIS A 481 -37.20 -5.96 6.96
C HIS A 481 -36.05 -5.79 5.97
N LEU A 482 -35.00 -6.58 6.16
CA LEU A 482 -33.78 -6.52 5.37
C LEU A 482 -33.55 -7.83 4.62
N CYS A 483 -33.51 -7.76 3.29
CA CYS A 483 -33.28 -8.89 2.41
C CYS A 483 -31.94 -8.75 1.66
N GLU A 484 -31.42 -9.84 1.10
CA GLU A 484 -30.27 -9.76 0.20
C GLU A 484 -30.66 -9.18 -1.16
N GLY A 485 -31.66 -9.80 -1.82
CA GLY A 485 -32.11 -9.43 -3.16
C GLY A 485 -33.40 -8.60 -3.16
N PRO A 486 -33.64 -7.83 -4.25
CA PRO A 486 -34.88 -7.09 -4.40
C PRO A 486 -36.10 -8.00 -4.63
N GLU A 487 -35.94 -9.18 -5.25
CA GLU A 487 -37.05 -10.14 -5.40
C GLU A 487 -37.57 -10.63 -4.04
N ASP A 488 -36.66 -11.01 -3.14
CA ASP A 488 -36.99 -11.40 -1.76
C ASP A 488 -37.70 -10.25 -1.03
N GLY A 489 -37.16 -9.03 -1.14
CA GLY A 489 -37.74 -7.87 -0.50
C GLY A 489 -39.13 -7.53 -1.02
N TRP A 490 -39.40 -7.67 -2.32
CA TRP A 490 -40.77 -7.50 -2.83
C TRP A 490 -41.73 -8.57 -2.31
N SER A 491 -41.25 -9.82 -2.17
CA SER A 491 -42.07 -10.87 -1.55
C SER A 491 -42.43 -10.56 -0.10
N VAL A 492 -41.48 -10.00 0.66
CA VAL A 492 -41.72 -9.55 2.03
C VAL A 492 -42.66 -8.35 2.07
N ALA A 493 -42.52 -7.37 1.17
CA ALA A 493 -43.41 -6.20 1.12
C ALA A 493 -44.87 -6.60 0.85
N LEU A 494 -45.11 -7.61 0.03
CA LEU A 494 -46.45 -8.15 -0.21
C LEU A 494 -47.05 -8.85 1.01
N ALA A 495 -46.22 -9.49 1.83
CA ALA A 495 -46.65 -10.15 3.06
C ALA A 495 -46.85 -9.17 4.23
N TYR A 496 -46.05 -8.10 4.28
CA TYR A 496 -46.04 -7.09 5.34
C TYR A 496 -46.20 -5.68 4.73
N PRO A 497 -47.38 -5.35 4.17
CA PRO A 497 -47.59 -4.10 3.44
C PRO A 497 -47.49 -2.85 4.32
N ASP A 498 -47.65 -2.98 5.64
CA ASP A 498 -47.53 -1.85 6.57
C ASP A 498 -46.10 -1.64 7.09
N GLU A 499 -45.17 -2.54 6.78
CA GLU A 499 -43.79 -2.50 7.27
C GLU A 499 -42.79 -2.04 6.19
N ARG A 500 -41.62 -1.57 6.62
CA ARG A 500 -40.56 -1.12 5.70
C ARG A 500 -39.74 -2.28 5.19
N VAL A 501 -39.36 -2.24 3.93
CA VAL A 501 -38.53 -3.27 3.31
C VAL A 501 -37.40 -2.69 2.48
N ASP A 502 -36.18 -3.13 2.81
CA ASP A 502 -34.93 -2.77 2.15
C ASP A 502 -34.21 -4.03 1.63
N ALA A 503 -33.45 -3.88 0.53
CA ALA A 503 -32.55 -4.91 0.03
C ALA A 503 -31.09 -4.43 0.04
N ALA A 504 -30.20 -5.23 0.62
CA ALA A 504 -28.78 -4.90 0.78
C ALA A 504 -27.95 -5.13 -0.49
N GLY A 505 -28.46 -5.92 -1.44
CA GLY A 505 -27.76 -6.30 -2.69
C GLY A 505 -26.73 -7.42 -2.55
N SER A 506 -26.17 -7.60 -1.34
CA SER A 506 -25.31 -8.73 -0.97
C SER A 506 -25.23 -8.86 0.56
N VAL A 507 -24.96 -10.06 1.06
CA VAL A 507 -24.73 -10.30 2.50
C VAL A 507 -23.52 -9.51 3.03
N SER A 508 -22.47 -9.34 2.22
CA SER A 508 -21.29 -8.56 2.59
C SER A 508 -21.62 -7.08 2.81
N ASN A 509 -22.36 -6.46 1.88
CA ASN A 509 -22.79 -5.06 2.04
C ASN A 509 -23.74 -4.89 3.23
N MET A 510 -24.61 -5.88 3.48
CA MET A 510 -25.51 -5.90 4.64
C MET A 510 -24.75 -5.70 5.96
N GLY A 511 -23.58 -6.33 6.09
CA GLY A 511 -22.72 -6.20 7.27
C GLY A 511 -22.09 -4.83 7.47
N GLY A 512 -22.07 -3.96 6.45
CA GLY A 512 -21.55 -2.60 6.52
C GLY A 512 -22.61 -1.51 6.68
N LEU A 513 -23.89 -1.87 6.80
CA LEU A 513 -24.98 -0.89 6.93
C LEU A 513 -25.03 -0.28 8.33
N ALA A 514 -25.31 1.01 8.41
CA ALA A 514 -25.47 1.76 9.65
C ALA A 514 -26.84 2.45 9.69
N TYR A 515 -27.84 1.81 10.28
CA TYR A 515 -29.20 2.36 10.33
C TYR A 515 -29.31 3.47 11.41
N PRO A 516 -30.06 4.55 11.15
CA PRO A 516 -30.24 5.65 12.10
C PRO A 516 -30.91 5.18 13.39
N GLU A 517 -30.72 5.91 14.50
CA GLU A 517 -31.22 5.55 15.84
C GLU A 517 -32.71 5.24 15.88
N LYS A 518 -33.51 5.97 15.11
CA LYS A 518 -34.97 5.77 14.99
C LYS A 518 -35.35 4.36 14.50
N VAL A 519 -34.49 3.69 13.75
CA VAL A 519 -34.68 2.26 13.44
C VAL A 519 -34.26 1.49 14.68
N THR A 520 -35.24 0.93 15.38
CA THR A 520 -35.00 0.22 16.64
C THR A 520 -34.97 -1.29 16.44
N GLU A 521 -35.54 -1.78 15.34
CA GLU A 521 -35.68 -3.21 15.06
C GLU A 521 -35.36 -3.53 13.60
N ILE A 522 -34.60 -4.61 13.40
CA ILE A 522 -34.24 -5.11 12.07
C ILE A 522 -34.59 -6.59 12.00
N VAL A 523 -35.44 -6.95 11.05
CA VAL A 523 -35.81 -8.33 10.73
C VAL A 523 -35.01 -8.75 9.50
N ILE A 524 -34.00 -9.59 9.69
CA ILE A 524 -33.14 -10.05 8.60
C ILE A 524 -33.69 -11.36 8.05
N TRP A 525 -33.99 -11.39 6.75
CA TRP A 525 -34.44 -12.59 6.05
C TRP A 525 -33.24 -13.40 5.61
N LYS A 526 -33.03 -14.53 6.27
CA LYS A 526 -31.88 -15.41 6.07
C LYS A 526 -32.18 -16.39 4.93
N GLN A 527 -31.27 -16.47 3.95
CA GLN A 527 -31.31 -17.49 2.90
C GLN A 527 -30.82 -18.86 3.42
N ALA A 528 -31.19 -19.94 2.76
CA ALA A 528 -30.84 -21.32 3.12
C ALA A 528 -29.37 -21.67 2.77
N ASP A 529 -28.43 -20.87 3.25
CA ASP A 529 -26.99 -21.13 3.07
C ASP A 529 -26.49 -22.20 4.05
N PRO A 530 -25.58 -23.10 3.61
CA PRO A 530 -25.00 -24.11 4.50
C PRO A 530 -24.29 -23.48 5.72
N PRO A 531 -24.47 -24.04 6.93
CA PRO A 531 -23.74 -23.59 8.10
C PRO A 531 -22.22 -23.57 7.88
N GLY A 532 -21.56 -22.48 8.25
CA GLY A 532 -20.11 -22.31 8.09
C GLY A 532 -19.64 -21.88 6.69
N SER A 533 -20.56 -21.76 5.73
CA SER A 533 -20.27 -21.16 4.43
C SER A 533 -19.78 -19.71 4.55
N PRO A 534 -19.08 -19.15 3.54
CA PRO A 534 -18.72 -17.73 3.55
C PRO A 534 -19.93 -16.81 3.73
N ALA A 535 -21.08 -17.12 3.12
CA ALA A 535 -22.32 -16.35 3.25
C ALA A 535 -22.86 -16.39 4.69
N ASP A 536 -22.91 -17.56 5.33
CA ASP A 536 -23.32 -17.69 6.74
C ASP A 536 -22.38 -16.92 7.69
N LYS A 537 -21.07 -16.90 7.41
CA LYS A 537 -20.10 -16.09 8.19
C LYS A 537 -20.34 -14.59 8.04
N GLU A 538 -20.57 -14.10 6.82
CA GLU A 538 -20.89 -12.68 6.59
C GLU A 538 -22.25 -12.31 7.19
N PHE A 539 -23.24 -13.20 7.13
CA PHE A 539 -24.55 -13.00 7.77
C PHE A 539 -24.41 -12.84 9.29
N ARG A 540 -23.64 -13.70 9.96
CA ARG A 540 -23.39 -13.59 11.41
C ARG A 540 -22.70 -12.27 11.77
N LYS A 541 -21.80 -11.77 10.92
CA LYS A 541 -21.20 -10.45 11.11
C LYS A 541 -22.22 -9.33 10.98
N ALA A 542 -23.14 -9.42 10.01
CA ALA A 542 -24.21 -8.44 9.86
C ALA A 542 -25.11 -8.40 11.10
N VAL A 543 -25.53 -9.57 11.62
CA VAL A 543 -26.28 -9.68 12.87
C VAL A 543 -25.51 -9.03 14.03
N LYS A 544 -24.21 -9.30 14.16
CA LYS A 544 -23.37 -8.69 15.21
C LYS A 544 -23.32 -7.17 15.05
N ASN A 545 -23.06 -6.66 13.85
CA ASN A 545 -22.98 -5.22 13.57
C ASN A 545 -24.25 -4.47 13.98
N PHE A 546 -25.44 -5.01 13.67
CA PHE A 546 -26.69 -4.37 14.08
C PHE A 546 -26.94 -4.46 15.59
N LYS A 547 -26.54 -5.55 16.25
CA LYS A 547 -26.57 -5.62 17.72
C LYS A 547 -25.64 -4.60 18.36
N ASP A 548 -24.44 -4.43 17.81
CA ASP A 548 -23.47 -3.41 18.26
C ASP A 548 -24.00 -1.98 18.06
N GLN A 549 -24.87 -1.76 17.06
CA GLN A 549 -25.62 -0.52 16.86
C GLN A 549 -26.82 -0.35 17.83
N GLY A 550 -27.00 -1.23 18.80
CA GLY A 550 -28.10 -1.20 19.77
C GLY A 550 -29.47 -1.60 19.20
N LYS A 551 -29.50 -2.25 18.03
CA LYS A 551 -30.75 -2.65 17.36
C LYS A 551 -31.26 -3.97 17.92
N ARG A 552 -32.59 -4.12 18.03
CA ARG A 552 -33.22 -5.43 18.21
C ARG A 552 -33.15 -6.17 16.88
N VAL A 553 -32.43 -7.30 16.83
CA VAL A 553 -32.27 -8.08 15.60
C VAL A 553 -33.09 -9.35 15.67
N MET A 554 -34.02 -9.52 14.74
CA MET A 554 -34.76 -10.76 14.51
C MET A 554 -34.24 -11.42 13.24
N VAL A 555 -34.22 -12.75 13.23
CA VAL A 555 -33.83 -13.53 12.04
C VAL A 555 -35.04 -14.33 11.59
N ALA A 556 -35.53 -14.03 10.39
CA ALA A 556 -36.54 -14.83 9.71
C ALA A 556 -35.82 -15.91 8.90
N ASP A 557 -35.80 -17.14 9.43
CA ASP A 557 -35.22 -18.29 8.74
C ASP A 557 -36.27 -18.95 7.85
N VAL A 558 -36.15 -18.80 6.52
CA VAL A 558 -37.12 -19.31 5.56
C VAL A 558 -37.27 -20.84 5.62
N THR A 559 -36.21 -21.55 6.03
CA THR A 559 -36.24 -23.02 6.15
C THR A 559 -37.10 -23.50 7.32
N SER A 560 -37.29 -22.64 8.33
CA SER A 560 -38.20 -22.93 9.45
C SER A 560 -39.67 -22.76 9.09
N VAL A 561 -39.97 -21.99 8.04
CA VAL A 561 -41.32 -21.73 7.55
C VAL A 561 -41.74 -22.77 6.51
N MET A 562 -40.81 -23.16 5.63
CA MET A 562 -41.07 -24.10 4.55
C MET A 562 -39.83 -24.94 4.24
N ALA A 563 -39.94 -26.24 4.44
CA ALA A 563 -38.86 -27.18 4.13
C ALA A 563 -38.51 -27.09 2.64
N GLY A 564 -37.23 -26.84 2.34
CA GLY A 564 -36.73 -26.73 0.96
C GLY A 564 -36.80 -25.33 0.34
N ALA A 565 -37.42 -24.33 1.00
CA ALA A 565 -37.37 -22.95 0.56
C ALA A 565 -35.96 -22.39 0.69
N LYS A 566 -35.44 -21.76 -0.38
CA LYS A 566 -34.09 -21.18 -0.39
C LYS A 566 -34.08 -19.73 0.06
N ASP A 567 -35.15 -19.01 -0.23
CA ASP A 567 -35.30 -17.59 0.04
C ASP A 567 -36.78 -17.22 0.30
N ALA A 568 -37.04 -15.93 0.53
CA ALA A 568 -38.39 -15.47 0.83
C ALA A 568 -39.34 -15.55 -0.38
N ASN A 569 -38.80 -15.49 -1.61
CA ASN A 569 -39.60 -15.65 -2.81
C ASN A 569 -40.13 -17.08 -2.94
N ASP A 570 -39.31 -18.08 -2.64
CA ASP A 570 -39.74 -19.48 -2.62
C ASP A 570 -40.92 -19.68 -1.65
N VAL A 571 -40.85 -19.10 -0.44
CA VAL A 571 -41.93 -19.16 0.55
C VAL A 571 -43.22 -18.52 0.02
N LEU A 572 -43.14 -17.34 -0.60
CA LEU A 572 -44.31 -16.67 -1.17
C LEU A 572 -44.96 -17.50 -2.27
N LYS A 573 -44.17 -18.22 -3.08
CA LYS A 573 -44.68 -19.11 -4.12
C LYS A 573 -45.26 -20.42 -3.56
N GLY A 574 -45.13 -20.68 -2.25
CA GLY A 574 -45.54 -21.93 -1.61
C GLY A 574 -44.56 -23.10 -1.81
N ALA A 575 -43.35 -22.82 -2.31
CA ALA A 575 -42.29 -23.70 -2.84
C ALA A 575 -42.72 -25.12 -3.30
N LYS A 576 -42.93 -25.22 -4.62
CA LYS A 576 -43.08 -26.40 -5.50
C LYS A 576 -43.80 -27.65 -4.98
#